data_AF-A0A9N9VIH9-F1
#
_entry.id   AF-A0A9N9VIH9-F1
#
_cell.length_a   1.000
_cell.length_b   1.000
_cell.length_c   1.000
_cell.angle_alpha   90.00
_cell.angle_beta   90.00
_cell.angle_gamma   90.00
#
_symmetry.space_group_name_H-M   'P 1'
#
loop_
_entity.id
_entity.type
_entity.pdbx_description
1 polymer ?
#
loop_
_entity_poly.entity_id
_entity_poly.type
_entity_poly.pdbx_seq_one_letter_code
_entity_poly.pdbx_strand_id
1 'polypeptide(L)'
;MNQTLGYPRLQVLPGSYVAIKYLENGHVTLPQTGKPPGSGTVFVFGTTEPDPNEMLTEVLKWTRNCTGGSKRGRLLAAQSFDDNRCYQLNDGPISISRQKAFPNYIANSDIIHEQWCETNIQIPEDLQPNSIFTLYWVWKWPTSIGAVSTLPNGKDEYYTTCSDIEVVVGSLQEGAANPLPGQDPQVNAVANFKERIANVKAQND
;
A
#
# COMPACT_ATOMS: atom_id res chain seq x y z
N MET A 1 18.38 4.64 2.59
CA MET A 1 17.56 5.06 3.75
C MET A 1 18.20 4.57 5.04
N ASN A 2 17.88 5.16 6.19
CA ASN A 2 18.38 4.67 7.48
C ASN A 2 17.41 3.62 8.04
N GLN A 3 17.88 2.40 8.27
CA GLN A 3 17.04 1.31 8.77
C GLN A 3 16.74 1.51 10.26
N THR A 4 15.49 1.38 10.66
CA THR A 4 15.13 1.41 12.08
C THR A 4 15.69 0.18 12.79
N LEU A 5 16.48 0.40 13.85
CA LEU A 5 17.03 -0.68 14.67
C LEU A 5 15.89 -1.55 15.25
N GLY A 6 16.04 -2.87 15.16
CA GLY A 6 15.04 -3.83 15.66
C GLY A 6 13.91 -4.18 14.68
N TYR A 7 13.82 -3.49 13.55
CA TYR A 7 12.86 -3.80 12.49
C TYR A 7 13.65 -4.16 11.22
N PRO A 8 13.96 -5.45 10.98
CA PRO A 8 14.71 -5.84 9.79
C PRO A 8 13.91 -5.55 8.51
N ARG A 9 14.61 -5.47 7.39
CA ARG A 9 13.97 -5.40 6.07
C ARG A 9 13.16 -6.67 5.83
N LEU A 10 12.04 -6.53 5.13
CA LEU A 10 11.28 -7.67 4.65
C LEU A 10 12.12 -8.43 3.62
N GLN A 11 12.26 -9.73 3.80
CA GLN A 11 12.88 -10.61 2.81
C GLN A 11 11.84 -11.09 1.81
N VAL A 12 12.20 -11.07 0.52
CA VAL A 12 11.33 -11.49 -0.57
C VAL A 12 12.07 -12.36 -1.57
N LEU A 13 11.32 -13.18 -2.31
CA LEU A 13 11.82 -13.90 -3.48
C LEU A 13 11.33 -13.20 -4.77
N PRO A 14 12.09 -13.25 -5.87
CA PRO A 14 11.56 -12.89 -7.18
C PRO A 14 10.25 -13.63 -7.48
N GLY A 15 9.23 -12.92 -7.99
CA GLY A 15 7.90 -13.48 -8.28
C GLY A 15 6.98 -13.70 -7.06
N SER A 16 7.49 -13.54 -5.83
CA SER A 16 6.66 -13.62 -4.61
C SER A 16 5.70 -12.44 -4.49
N TYR A 17 4.74 -12.54 -3.56
CA TYR A 17 3.75 -11.50 -3.32
C TYR A 17 3.98 -10.84 -1.96
N VAL A 18 3.80 -9.53 -1.91
CA VAL A 18 3.90 -8.73 -0.67
C VAL A 18 2.60 -7.97 -0.46
N ALA A 19 2.08 -8.05 0.77
CA ALA A 19 0.97 -7.24 1.23
C ALA A 19 1.50 -5.97 1.91
N ILE A 20 1.15 -4.81 1.36
CA ILE A 20 1.45 -3.50 1.96
C ILE A 20 0.21 -3.06 2.71
N LYS A 21 0.30 -3.00 4.04
CA LYS A 21 -0.83 -2.70 4.92
C LYS A 21 -0.71 -1.33 5.55
N TYR A 22 -1.83 -0.62 5.68
CA TYR A 22 -1.89 0.74 6.21
C TYR A 22 -3.24 1.04 6.88
N LEU A 23 -3.21 1.89 7.89
CA LEU A 23 -4.42 2.35 8.60
C LEU A 23 -5.23 3.32 7.75
N GLU A 24 -6.55 3.16 7.76
CA GLU A 24 -7.44 4.01 6.98
C GLU A 24 -7.77 5.34 7.66
N ASN A 25 -7.71 5.39 9.01
CA ASN A 25 -7.89 6.60 9.81
C ASN A 25 -9.13 7.43 9.40
N GLY A 26 -10.24 6.75 9.09
CA GLY A 26 -11.52 7.32 8.70
C GLY A 26 -11.64 7.72 7.24
N HIS A 27 -10.59 7.63 6.43
CA HIS A 27 -10.62 8.04 5.02
C HIS A 27 -11.50 7.15 4.16
N VAL A 28 -11.83 5.96 4.65
CA VAL A 28 -12.71 4.95 4.04
C VAL A 28 -14.04 4.87 4.78
N THR A 29 -14.04 4.69 6.10
CA THR A 29 -15.30 4.50 6.85
C THR A 29 -16.03 5.79 7.21
N LEU A 30 -15.35 6.94 7.14
CA LEU A 30 -15.89 8.28 7.36
C LEU A 30 -15.61 9.18 6.12
N PRO A 31 -16.16 8.84 4.95
CA PRO A 31 -15.81 9.48 3.70
C PRO A 31 -16.11 10.98 3.72
N GLN A 32 -15.17 11.77 3.20
CA GLN A 32 -15.26 13.22 3.19
C GLN A 32 -15.79 13.74 1.84
N THR A 33 -16.54 14.84 1.89
CA THR A 33 -17.07 15.49 0.69
C THR A 33 -15.94 15.97 -0.23
N GLY A 34 -16.10 15.74 -1.54
CA GLY A 34 -15.15 16.18 -2.55
C GLY A 34 -13.92 15.32 -2.73
N LYS A 35 -13.81 14.20 -1.99
CA LYS A 35 -12.74 13.23 -2.13
C LYS A 35 -13.07 12.18 -3.19
N PRO A 36 -12.05 11.61 -3.86
CA PRO A 36 -12.24 10.63 -4.94
C PRO A 36 -12.90 9.33 -4.44
N PRO A 37 -13.58 8.60 -5.34
CA PRO A 37 -14.10 7.27 -5.04
C PRO A 37 -12.97 6.32 -4.61
N GLY A 38 -13.31 5.34 -3.76
CA GLY A 38 -12.34 4.37 -3.22
C GLY A 38 -11.24 5.03 -2.38
N SER A 39 -11.51 6.23 -1.85
CA SER A 39 -10.58 7.01 -1.03
C SER A 39 -9.27 7.34 -1.75
N GLY A 40 -9.31 7.49 -3.07
CA GLY A 40 -8.15 7.86 -3.88
C GLY A 40 -7.35 6.65 -4.35
N THR A 41 -6.23 6.93 -5.02
CA THR A 41 -5.42 5.88 -5.66
C THR A 41 -4.09 5.73 -4.95
N VAL A 42 -3.78 4.50 -4.55
CA VAL A 42 -2.46 4.08 -4.12
C VAL A 42 -1.69 3.57 -5.33
N PHE A 43 -0.52 4.14 -5.55
CA PHE A 43 0.49 3.67 -6.48
C PHE A 43 1.64 3.08 -5.68
N VAL A 44 2.12 1.92 -6.12
CA VAL A 44 3.34 1.32 -5.59
C VAL A 44 4.35 1.24 -6.71
N PHE A 45 5.51 1.84 -6.50
CA PHE A 45 6.63 1.81 -7.41
C PHE A 45 7.80 1.07 -6.77
N GLY A 46 8.73 0.61 -7.59
CA GLY A 46 10.00 0.09 -7.09
C GLY A 46 11.19 0.30 -8.02
N THR A 47 12.38 0.28 -7.44
CA THR A 47 13.66 0.46 -8.14
C THR A 47 14.79 -0.28 -7.42
N THR A 48 15.79 -0.73 -8.18
CA THR A 48 17.09 -1.22 -7.68
C THR A 48 18.14 -0.10 -7.62
N GLU A 49 17.80 1.10 -8.10
CA GLU A 49 18.69 2.26 -8.23
C GLU A 49 18.07 3.48 -7.52
N PRO A 50 17.82 3.43 -6.19
CA PRO A 50 17.22 4.54 -5.47
C PRO A 50 18.14 5.77 -5.46
N ASP A 51 17.56 6.96 -5.58
CA ASP A 51 18.28 8.24 -5.51
C ASP A 51 17.93 8.95 -4.19
N PRO A 52 18.91 9.38 -3.37
CA PRO A 52 18.63 10.16 -2.16
C PRO A 52 17.93 11.50 -2.44
N ASN A 53 18.00 12.01 -3.67
CA ASN A 53 17.35 13.23 -4.12
C ASN A 53 16.11 12.94 -5.00
N GLU A 54 15.56 11.74 -4.92
CA GLU A 54 14.41 11.34 -5.73
C GLU A 54 13.21 12.28 -5.50
N MET A 55 12.69 12.86 -6.59
CA MET A 55 11.52 13.74 -6.54
C MET A 55 10.25 12.93 -6.81
N LEU A 56 9.20 13.16 -6.02
CA LEU A 56 7.90 12.51 -6.22
C LEU A 56 7.37 12.66 -7.65
N THR A 57 7.56 13.83 -8.25
CA THR A 57 7.13 14.12 -9.62
C THR A 57 7.84 13.27 -10.68
N GLU A 58 9.05 12.78 -10.40
CA GLU A 58 9.76 11.85 -11.28
C GLU A 58 9.32 10.41 -11.05
N VAL A 59 9.13 9.99 -9.80
CA VAL A 59 8.61 8.65 -9.44
C VAL A 59 7.24 8.42 -10.07
N LEU A 60 6.36 9.41 -10.03
CA LEU A 60 5.00 9.34 -10.62
C LEU A 60 5.01 9.13 -12.14
N LYS A 61 6.13 9.35 -12.83
CA LYS A 61 6.27 9.11 -14.26
C LYS A 61 6.71 7.69 -14.59
N TRP A 62 7.13 6.89 -13.62
CA TRP A 62 7.59 5.53 -13.88
C TRP A 62 6.43 4.64 -14.36
N THR A 63 6.70 3.88 -15.41
CA THR A 63 5.74 2.98 -16.04
C THR A 63 6.13 1.54 -15.79
N ARG A 64 5.19 0.60 -15.95
CA ARG A 64 5.44 -0.83 -15.70
C ARG A 64 6.57 -1.41 -16.56
N ASN A 65 6.69 -0.94 -17.81
CA ASN A 65 7.72 -1.35 -18.76
C ASN A 65 9.05 -0.59 -18.60
N CYS A 66 9.23 0.18 -17.52
CA CYS A 66 10.46 0.92 -17.21
C CYS A 66 10.84 2.00 -18.24
N THR A 67 9.89 2.51 -19.03
CA THR A 67 10.19 3.52 -20.08
C THR A 67 9.90 4.96 -19.65
N GLY A 68 9.07 5.15 -18.63
CA GLY A 68 8.68 6.46 -18.13
C GLY A 68 9.66 7.07 -17.13
N GLY A 69 9.63 8.39 -16.98
CA GLY A 69 10.49 9.16 -16.07
C GLY A 69 11.99 8.92 -16.33
N SER A 70 12.75 8.78 -15.26
CA SER A 70 14.20 8.49 -15.29
C SER A 70 14.56 7.08 -15.78
N LYS A 71 13.58 6.20 -16.03
CA LYS A 71 13.76 4.79 -16.39
C LYS A 71 14.44 3.91 -15.33
N ARG A 72 14.77 4.48 -14.17
CA ARG A 72 15.39 3.77 -13.03
C ARG A 72 14.40 2.90 -12.26
N GLY A 73 13.09 3.13 -12.40
CA GLY A 73 12.08 2.40 -11.65
C GLY A 73 10.88 1.99 -12.48
N ARG A 74 9.94 1.31 -11.82
CA ARG A 74 8.74 0.75 -12.45
C ARG A 74 7.52 0.85 -11.54
N LEU A 75 6.35 0.97 -12.16
CA LEU A 75 5.06 0.84 -11.48
C LEU A 75 4.76 -0.64 -11.22
N LEU A 76 4.48 -0.98 -9.96
CA LEU A 76 4.15 -2.33 -9.50
C LEU A 76 2.64 -2.52 -9.28
N ALA A 77 1.94 -1.50 -8.76
CA ALA A 77 0.49 -1.52 -8.55
C ALA A 77 -0.12 -0.12 -8.60
N ALA A 78 -1.39 -0.05 -9.01
CA ALA A 78 -2.22 1.15 -8.97
C ALA A 78 -3.68 0.78 -8.64
N GLN A 79 -4.12 1.00 -7.40
CA GLN A 79 -5.46 0.58 -6.93
C GLN A 79 -6.10 1.62 -6.02
N SER A 80 -7.39 1.46 -5.73
CA SER A 80 -8.05 2.25 -4.69
C SER A 80 -7.37 2.06 -3.33
N PHE A 81 -7.30 3.13 -2.55
CA PHE A 81 -6.85 3.07 -1.15
C PHE A 81 -7.77 2.17 -0.32
N ASP A 82 -9.08 2.31 -0.54
CA ASP A 82 -10.11 1.41 -0.03
C ASP A 82 -10.03 0.04 -0.72
N ASP A 83 -9.68 -1.00 0.03
CA ASP A 83 -9.59 -2.37 -0.45
C ASP A 83 -10.92 -3.15 -0.33
N ASN A 84 -12.00 -2.43 -0.01
CA ASN A 84 -13.36 -2.88 0.24
C ASN A 84 -13.54 -3.81 1.45
N ARG A 85 -12.51 -3.99 2.28
CA ARG A 85 -12.59 -4.80 3.51
C ARG A 85 -12.19 -4.04 4.75
N CYS A 86 -11.19 -3.17 4.64
CA CYS A 86 -10.63 -2.45 5.77
C CYS A 86 -11.65 -1.54 6.45
N TYR A 87 -11.45 -1.30 7.74
CA TYR A 87 -12.25 -0.39 8.53
C TYR A 87 -11.50 0.03 9.77
N GLN A 88 -11.63 1.30 10.13
CA GLN A 88 -11.46 1.80 11.47
C GLN A 88 -12.74 1.54 12.26
N LEU A 89 -12.62 1.19 13.54
CA LEU A 89 -13.78 1.03 14.42
C LEU A 89 -14.46 2.39 14.66
N ASN A 90 -15.73 2.49 14.27
CA ASN A 90 -16.62 3.61 14.57
C ASN A 90 -18.09 3.21 14.33
N ASP A 91 -19.02 4.11 14.68
CA ASP A 91 -20.46 3.88 14.55
C ASP A 91 -21.03 4.20 13.15
N GLY A 92 -20.16 4.52 12.19
CA GLY A 92 -20.56 4.79 10.82
C GLY A 92 -21.03 3.52 10.10
N PRO A 93 -21.97 3.64 9.14
CA PRO A 93 -22.59 2.48 8.48
C PRO A 93 -21.58 1.62 7.70
N ILE A 94 -20.54 2.22 7.12
CA ILE A 94 -19.48 1.49 6.40
C ILE A 94 -18.68 0.63 7.38
N SER A 95 -18.28 1.20 8.52
CA SER A 95 -17.52 0.47 9.54
C SER A 95 -18.34 -0.68 10.11
N ILE A 96 -19.57 -0.44 10.56
CA ILE A 96 -20.46 -1.47 11.11
C ILE A 96 -20.70 -2.61 10.12
N SER A 97 -20.91 -2.30 8.84
CA SER A 97 -21.11 -3.30 7.80
C SER A 97 -19.86 -4.16 7.59
N ARG A 98 -18.68 -3.54 7.51
CA ARG A 98 -17.41 -4.26 7.28
C ARG A 98 -16.96 -5.06 8.48
N GLN A 99 -17.18 -4.60 9.71
CA GLN A 99 -16.95 -5.39 10.92
C GLN A 99 -17.71 -6.72 10.90
N LYS A 100 -18.96 -6.71 10.38
CA LYS A 100 -19.77 -7.93 10.23
C LYS A 100 -19.30 -8.83 9.09
N ALA A 101 -18.92 -8.25 7.95
CA ALA A 101 -18.50 -8.99 6.76
C ALA A 101 -17.07 -9.55 6.87
N PHE A 102 -16.18 -8.82 7.55
CA PHE A 102 -14.75 -9.09 7.65
C PHE A 102 -14.29 -8.89 9.11
N PRO A 103 -14.76 -9.70 10.06
CA PRO A 103 -14.37 -9.53 11.46
C PRO A 103 -12.86 -9.77 11.63
N ASN A 104 -12.19 -8.88 12.37
CA ASN A 104 -10.75 -8.94 12.63
C ASN A 104 -10.47 -9.08 14.13
N TYR A 105 -10.72 -10.27 14.67
CA TYR A 105 -10.58 -10.53 16.11
C TYR A 105 -9.13 -10.52 16.57
N ILE A 106 -8.89 -9.96 17.77
CA ILE A 106 -7.63 -10.17 18.47
C ILE A 106 -7.53 -11.67 18.83
N ALA A 107 -6.37 -12.28 18.61
CA ALA A 107 -6.16 -13.69 18.90
C ALA A 107 -6.58 -14.05 20.34
N ASN A 108 -7.37 -15.13 20.47
CA ASN A 108 -7.91 -15.61 21.74
C ASN A 108 -8.83 -14.61 22.47
N SER A 109 -9.55 -13.75 21.73
CA SER A 109 -10.50 -12.77 22.28
C SER A 109 -11.69 -12.54 21.34
N ASP A 110 -12.81 -12.10 21.90
CA ASP A 110 -14.00 -11.66 21.14
C ASP A 110 -13.95 -10.16 20.78
N ILE A 111 -12.83 -9.49 21.11
CA ILE A 111 -12.62 -8.08 20.78
C ILE A 111 -12.26 -7.95 19.30
N ILE A 112 -13.06 -7.19 18.56
CA ILE A 112 -12.78 -6.81 17.19
C ILE A 112 -11.72 -5.71 17.18
N HIS A 113 -10.69 -5.89 16.37
CA HIS A 113 -9.68 -4.88 16.03
C HIS A 113 -10.05 -4.21 14.70
N GLU A 114 -9.55 -3.00 14.46
CA GLU A 114 -9.64 -2.41 13.12
C GLU A 114 -8.89 -3.27 12.09
N GLN A 115 -9.41 -3.32 10.86
CA GLN A 115 -8.78 -4.05 9.77
C GLN A 115 -8.04 -3.06 8.86
N TRP A 116 -6.74 -3.28 8.65
CA TRP A 116 -5.93 -2.37 7.85
C TRP A 116 -6.25 -2.54 6.36
N CYS A 117 -6.18 -1.45 5.61
CA CYS A 117 -6.26 -1.51 4.15
C CYS A 117 -4.99 -2.13 3.58
N GLU A 118 -5.12 -2.73 2.40
CA GLU A 118 -4.09 -3.58 1.82
C GLU A 118 -3.95 -3.32 0.32
N THR A 119 -2.71 -3.11 -0.11
CA THR A 119 -2.30 -3.14 -1.51
C THR A 119 -1.32 -4.28 -1.71
N ASN A 120 -1.64 -5.21 -2.62
CA ASN A 120 -0.77 -6.35 -2.92
C ASN A 120 0.07 -6.06 -4.17
N ILE A 121 1.35 -6.40 -4.10
CA ILE A 121 2.28 -6.34 -5.22
C ILE A 121 2.88 -7.71 -5.49
N GLN A 122 3.20 -7.98 -6.76
CA GLN A 122 4.10 -9.07 -7.13
C GLN A 122 5.51 -8.49 -7.28
N ILE A 123 6.48 -9.11 -6.63
CA ILE A 123 7.89 -8.77 -6.76
C ILE A 123 8.36 -9.16 -8.17
N PRO A 124 9.04 -8.28 -8.92
CA PRO A 124 9.49 -8.61 -10.27
C PRO A 124 10.36 -9.87 -10.30
N GLU A 125 10.15 -10.71 -11.31
CA GLU A 125 10.87 -11.98 -11.46
C GLU A 125 12.35 -11.77 -11.88
N ASP A 126 12.66 -10.61 -12.47
CA ASP A 126 13.99 -10.24 -12.96
C ASP A 126 14.90 -9.64 -11.87
N LEU A 127 14.42 -9.50 -10.63
CA LEU A 127 15.24 -8.99 -9.54
C LEU A 127 16.39 -9.95 -9.22
N GLN A 128 17.60 -9.38 -9.10
CA GLN A 128 18.78 -10.13 -8.74
C GLN A 128 18.73 -10.53 -7.25
N PRO A 129 19.03 -11.78 -6.90
CA PRO A 129 19.14 -12.16 -5.50
C PRO A 129 20.31 -11.45 -4.79
N ASN A 130 20.23 -11.37 -3.47
CA ASN A 130 21.15 -10.64 -2.60
C ASN A 130 21.26 -9.15 -2.95
N SER A 131 20.14 -8.56 -3.38
CA SER A 131 20.03 -7.14 -3.71
C SER A 131 18.97 -6.44 -2.86
N ILE A 132 19.04 -5.11 -2.83
CA ILE A 132 18.02 -4.26 -2.20
C ILE A 132 17.10 -3.74 -3.28
N PHE A 133 15.80 -3.82 -3.03
CA PHE A 133 14.77 -3.21 -3.84
C PHE A 133 14.03 -2.16 -3.02
N THR A 134 14.02 -0.92 -3.47
CA THR A 134 13.34 0.17 -2.78
C THR A 134 11.94 0.31 -3.33
N LEU A 135 10.94 0.23 -2.44
CA LEU A 135 9.54 0.48 -2.72
C LEU A 135 9.18 1.93 -2.38
N TYR A 136 8.33 2.53 -3.21
CA TYR A 136 7.66 3.80 -2.93
C TYR A 136 6.16 3.55 -2.94
N TRP A 137 5.53 3.78 -1.79
CA TRP A 137 4.08 3.82 -1.67
C TRP A 137 3.63 5.27 -1.76
N VAL A 138 2.76 5.57 -2.70
CA VAL A 138 2.26 6.92 -2.99
C VAL A 138 0.75 6.88 -3.04
N TRP A 139 0.10 7.58 -2.12
CA TRP A 139 -1.35 7.73 -2.12
C TRP A 139 -1.74 9.13 -2.58
N LYS A 140 -2.49 9.18 -3.69
CA LYS A 140 -3.08 10.39 -4.26
C LYS A 140 -4.53 10.52 -3.78
N TRP A 141 -4.81 11.56 -2.99
CA TRP A 141 -6.12 11.80 -2.36
C TRP A 141 -6.61 13.25 -2.49
N PRO A 142 -6.74 13.76 -3.73
CA PRO A 142 -7.07 15.15 -3.97
C PRO A 142 -8.48 15.52 -3.52
N THR A 143 -8.73 16.81 -3.39
CA THR A 143 -10.07 17.39 -3.26
C THR A 143 -10.47 18.00 -4.60
N SER A 144 -11.62 17.63 -5.14
CA SER A 144 -12.13 18.15 -6.42
C SER A 144 -12.41 19.66 -6.38
N ILE A 145 -12.24 20.32 -7.52
CA ILE A 145 -12.55 21.74 -7.72
C ILE A 145 -14.02 22.01 -7.37
N GLY A 146 -14.27 23.05 -6.57
CA GLY A 146 -15.60 23.49 -6.18
C GLY A 146 -16.37 22.54 -5.24
N ALA A 147 -15.79 21.41 -4.82
CA ALA A 147 -16.50 20.42 -4.02
C ALA A 147 -16.73 20.86 -2.56
N VAL A 148 -15.86 21.72 -2.03
CA VAL A 148 -16.02 22.38 -0.74
C VAL A 148 -15.73 23.87 -0.90
N SER A 149 -16.52 24.72 -0.25
CA SER A 149 -16.45 26.19 -0.41
C SER A 149 -15.10 26.79 -0.02
N THR A 150 -14.39 26.13 0.90
CA THR A 150 -13.05 26.55 1.35
C THR A 150 -11.92 26.19 0.38
N LEU A 151 -12.17 25.30 -0.59
CA LEU A 151 -11.20 24.88 -1.62
C LEU A 151 -11.83 25.05 -3.02
N PRO A 152 -12.10 26.29 -3.45
CA PRO A 152 -12.77 26.55 -4.73
C PRO A 152 -11.99 26.01 -5.92
N ASN A 153 -10.66 25.98 -5.85
CA ASN A 153 -9.77 25.44 -6.88
C ASN A 153 -9.37 23.98 -6.63
N GLY A 154 -10.02 23.29 -5.69
CA GLY A 154 -9.61 21.96 -5.25
C GLY A 154 -8.26 22.00 -4.52
N LYS A 155 -7.68 20.82 -4.28
CA LYS A 155 -6.37 20.68 -3.67
C LYS A 155 -5.76 19.33 -4.00
N ASP A 156 -4.53 19.34 -4.49
CA ASP A 156 -3.71 18.13 -4.61
C ASP A 156 -3.17 17.72 -3.24
N GLU A 157 -3.33 16.44 -2.91
CA GLU A 157 -2.85 15.86 -1.66
C GLU A 157 -2.22 14.51 -1.95
N TYR A 158 -0.97 14.36 -1.50
CA TYR A 158 -0.18 13.15 -1.67
C TYR A 158 0.42 12.76 -0.33
N TYR A 159 0.35 11.47 -0.02
CA TYR A 159 1.04 10.86 1.10
C TYR A 159 2.02 9.84 0.56
N THR A 160 3.22 9.82 1.12
CA THR A 160 4.28 8.95 0.63
C THR A 160 4.99 8.27 1.78
N THR A 161 5.43 7.05 1.51
CA THR A 161 6.42 6.37 2.33
C THR A 161 7.29 5.49 1.44
N CYS A 162 8.49 5.22 1.87
CA CYS A 162 9.42 4.36 1.17
C CYS A 162 9.97 3.29 2.11
N SER A 163 10.28 2.12 1.54
CA SER A 163 10.80 0.98 2.29
C SER A 163 11.79 0.19 1.45
N ASP A 164 12.91 -0.21 2.06
CA ASP A 164 13.86 -1.12 1.43
C ASP A 164 13.48 -2.56 1.79
N ILE A 165 13.36 -3.42 0.78
CA ILE A 165 13.19 -4.86 0.93
C ILE A 165 14.43 -5.59 0.42
N GLU A 166 14.71 -6.76 1.00
CA GLU A 166 15.85 -7.59 0.64
C GLU A 166 15.40 -8.74 -0.26
N VAL A 167 15.99 -8.83 -1.44
CA VAL A 167 15.75 -9.95 -2.38
C VAL A 167 16.72 -11.07 -2.01
N VAL A 168 16.21 -12.23 -1.61
CA VAL A 168 17.03 -13.36 -1.13
C VAL A 168 16.98 -14.56 -2.09
N VAL A 169 17.90 -15.50 -1.89
CA VAL A 169 17.88 -16.83 -2.53
C VAL A 169 17.28 -17.88 -1.60
N GLY A 170 16.65 -18.90 -2.18
CA GLY A 170 16.19 -20.08 -1.45
C GLY A 170 14.80 -19.91 -0.83
N SER A 171 14.63 -20.36 0.41
CA SER A 171 13.35 -20.27 1.13
C SER A 171 13.33 -19.05 2.03
N LEU A 172 12.17 -18.38 2.12
CA LEU A 172 11.95 -17.34 3.11
C LEU A 172 12.04 -17.98 4.51
N GLN A 173 12.91 -17.45 5.36
CA GLN A 173 12.96 -17.84 6.76
C GLN A 173 11.94 -17.02 7.53
N GLU A 174 11.20 -17.66 8.44
CA GLU A 174 10.43 -16.93 9.44
C GLU A 174 11.41 -16.16 10.34
N GLY A 175 11.48 -14.86 10.13
CA GLY A 175 12.26 -13.96 10.98
C GLY A 175 11.60 -13.82 12.36
N ALA A 176 12.35 -13.28 13.33
CA ALA A 176 11.79 -12.89 14.61
C ALA A 176 10.63 -11.89 14.37
N ALA A 177 9.44 -12.24 14.83
CA ALA A 177 8.29 -11.34 14.77
C ALA A 177 8.57 -10.13 15.67
N ASN A 178 8.70 -8.95 15.06
CA ASN A 178 8.78 -7.68 15.76
C ASN A 178 7.48 -6.89 15.50
N PRO A 179 6.32 -7.36 16.00
CA PRO A 179 5.07 -6.72 15.70
C PRO A 179 5.04 -5.32 16.31
N LEU A 180 4.47 -4.36 15.57
CA LEU A 180 4.19 -3.04 16.12
C LEU A 180 3.08 -3.15 17.19
N PRO A 181 3.10 -2.31 18.24
CA PRO A 181 1.95 -2.18 19.13
C PRO A 181 0.69 -1.83 18.32
N GLY A 182 -0.38 -2.63 18.46
CA GLY A 182 -1.61 -2.45 17.68
C GLY A 182 -1.49 -2.88 16.20
N GLN A 183 -0.48 -3.68 15.85
CA GLN A 183 -0.39 -4.30 14.53
C GLN A 183 -1.65 -5.13 14.25
N ASP A 184 -2.11 -5.07 13.00
CA ASP A 184 -3.23 -5.87 12.51
C ASP A 184 -3.06 -7.35 12.89
N PRO A 185 -4.02 -7.97 13.61
CA PRO A 185 -3.92 -9.36 14.05
C PRO A 185 -4.03 -10.39 12.92
N GLN A 186 -4.30 -9.97 11.68
CA GLN A 186 -4.28 -10.88 10.52
C GLN A 186 -2.88 -11.48 10.28
N VAL A 187 -2.78 -12.79 10.45
CA VAL A 187 -1.56 -13.59 10.19
C VAL A 187 -1.59 -14.32 8.85
N ASN A 188 -2.75 -14.39 8.20
CA ASN A 188 -2.93 -15.09 6.92
C ASN A 188 -3.26 -14.10 5.81
N ALA A 189 -2.71 -14.35 4.63
CA ALA A 189 -3.15 -13.67 3.41
C ALA A 189 -4.60 -14.06 3.09
N VAL A 190 -5.36 -13.14 2.49
CA VAL A 190 -6.69 -13.46 1.96
C VAL A 190 -6.60 -14.49 0.84
N ALA A 191 -7.58 -15.39 0.75
CA ALA A 191 -7.54 -16.52 -0.20
C ALA A 191 -7.26 -16.11 -1.65
N ASN A 192 -7.75 -14.95 -2.10
CA ASN A 192 -7.57 -14.44 -3.45
C ASN A 192 -6.49 -13.35 -3.56
N PHE A 193 -5.49 -13.31 -2.67
CA PHE A 193 -4.47 -12.26 -2.64
C PHE A 193 -3.77 -12.02 -4.00
N LYS A 194 -3.60 -13.08 -4.80
CA LYS A 194 -3.00 -13.01 -6.14
C LYS A 194 -3.86 -12.26 -7.16
N GLU A 195 -5.18 -12.36 -7.03
CA GLU A 195 -6.15 -11.62 -7.88
C GLU A 195 -6.28 -10.16 -7.43
N ARG A 196 -5.83 -9.86 -6.21
CA ARG A 196 -5.84 -8.54 -5.61
C ARG A 196 -4.57 -7.74 -5.89
N ILE A 197 -3.70 -8.24 -6.77
CA ILE A 197 -2.73 -7.36 -7.42
C ILE A 197 -3.53 -6.43 -8.34
N ALA A 198 -3.32 -5.14 -8.17
CA ALA A 198 -4.09 -4.10 -8.82
C ALA A 198 -4.35 -4.34 -10.33
N ASN A 199 -5.55 -4.00 -10.81
CA ASN A 199 -5.90 -3.99 -12.23
C ASN A 199 -5.08 -2.92 -12.98
N VAL A 200 -3.98 -3.33 -13.61
CA VAL A 200 -3.10 -2.43 -14.39
C VAL A 200 -3.61 -2.16 -15.81
N LYS A 201 -4.88 -2.47 -16.11
CA LYS A 201 -5.47 -2.23 -17.44
C LYS A 201 -5.72 -0.76 -17.78
N ALA A 202 -5.48 0.18 -16.85
CA ALA A 202 -5.86 1.59 -17.01
C ALA A 202 -4.70 2.53 -17.43
N GLN A 203 -3.57 2.04 -17.94
CA GLN A 203 -2.44 2.90 -18.37
C GLN A 203 -1.98 2.69 -19.83
N ASN A 204 -2.86 2.16 -20.69
CA ASN A 204 -2.57 2.00 -22.12
C ASN A 204 -3.36 2.94 -23.06
N ASP A 205 -4.06 3.94 -22.52
CA ASP A 205 -4.76 4.97 -23.32
C ASP A 205 -4.18 6.35 -23.07
#